data_AF-A0A1K1WTE7-F1
#
_entry.id   AF-A0A1K1WTE7-F1
#
_cell.length_a   1.000
_cell.length_b   1.000
_cell.length_c   1.000
_cell.angle_alpha   90.00
_cell.angle_beta   90.00
_cell.angle_gamma   90.00
#
_symmetry.space_group_name_H-M   'P 1'
#
loop_
_entity.id
_entity.type
_entity.pdbx_description
1 polymer ?
#
loop_
_entity_poly.entity_id
_entity_poly.type
_entity_poly.pdbx_seq_one_letter_code
_entity_poly.pdbx_strand_id
1 'polypeptide(L)'
;MKANKLLERLTRFLDADSKTQLEEIKAIRKVLKELKEKERKLREKLEKKPKRDDADELQIKLDVIYAQRRKGVDRVKALKQQLKTPVEKNEPPTA
;
A
#
# COMPACT_ATOMS: atom_id res chain seq x y z
N MET A 1 31.19 26.34 8.30
CA MET A 1 29.96 25.99 7.55
C MET A 1 29.98 24.64 6.81
N LYS A 2 30.82 23.66 7.21
CA LYS A 2 30.85 22.34 6.55
C LYS A 2 29.90 21.32 7.19
N ALA A 3 29.75 21.36 8.51
CA ALA A 3 28.87 20.46 9.26
C ALA A 3 27.39 20.62 8.91
N ASN A 4 26.86 21.85 8.85
CA ASN A 4 25.45 22.09 8.52
C ASN A 4 25.07 21.56 7.14
N LYS A 5 25.94 21.71 6.14
CA LYS A 5 25.73 21.15 4.79
C LYS A 5 25.76 19.62 4.78
N LEU A 6 26.58 19.02 5.63
CA LEU A 6 26.67 17.56 5.76
C LEU A 6 25.43 16.97 6.44
N LEU A 7 24.96 17.62 7.52
CA LEU A 7 23.73 17.29 8.20
C LEU A 7 22.52 17.43 7.27
N GLU A 8 22.44 18.51 6.49
CA GLU A 8 21.36 18.70 5.53
C GLU A 8 21.36 17.60 4.45
N ARG A 9 22.54 17.17 3.99
CA ARG A 9 22.65 16.09 3.01
C ARG A 9 22.26 14.74 3.60
N LEU A 10 22.60 14.49 4.87
CA LEU A 10 22.18 13.30 5.61
C LEU A 10 20.67 13.29 5.82
N THR A 11 20.06 14.40 6.25
CA THR A 11 18.61 14.53 6.38
C THR A 11 17.91 14.27 5.05
N ARG A 12 18.40 14.86 3.94
CA ARG A 12 17.85 14.58 2.61
C ARG A 12 17.96 13.12 2.20
N PHE A 13 19.03 12.44 2.59
CA PHE A 13 19.22 11.01 2.32
C PHE A 13 18.25 10.15 3.15
N LEU A 14 18.13 10.43 4.45
CA LEU A 14 17.21 9.72 5.36
C LEU A 14 15.73 9.98 5.01
N ASP A 15 15.40 11.18 4.52
CA ASP A 15 14.05 11.54 4.09
C ASP A 15 13.66 10.96 2.73
N ALA A 16 14.63 10.57 1.89
CA ALA A 16 14.36 10.06 0.53
C ALA A 16 13.56 8.75 0.56
N ASP A 17 13.88 7.86 1.50
CA ASP A 17 13.14 6.61 1.71
C ASP A 17 11.70 6.90 2.17
N SER A 18 11.54 7.82 3.12
CA SER A 18 10.21 8.21 3.62
C SER A 18 9.34 8.82 2.50
N LYS A 19 9.91 9.67 1.64
CA LYS A 19 9.20 10.21 0.47
C LYS A 19 8.79 9.13 -0.51
N THR A 20 9.68 8.18 -0.78
CA THR A 20 9.41 7.06 -1.69
C THR A 20 8.29 6.17 -1.16
N GLN A 21 8.32 5.83 0.14
CA GLN A 21 7.26 5.07 0.81
C GLN A 21 5.91 5.80 0.81
N LEU A 22 5.91 7.13 0.97
CA LEU A 22 4.69 7.95 0.89
C LEU A 22 4.08 7.94 -0.52
N GLU A 23 4.88 8.05 -1.57
CA GLU A 23 4.42 7.95 -2.95
C GLU A 23 3.89 6.54 -3.27
N GLU A 24 4.55 5.49 -2.77
CA GLU A 24 4.06 4.11 -2.89
C GLU A 24 2.68 3.95 -2.21
N ILE A 25 2.51 4.46 -0.98
CA ILE A 25 1.22 4.46 -0.29
C ILE A 25 0.13 5.18 -1.10
N LYS A 26 0.44 6.34 -1.70
CA LYS A 26 -0.51 7.09 -2.54
C LYS A 26 -0.92 6.28 -3.77
N ALA A 27 0.04 5.67 -4.47
CA ALA A 27 -0.22 4.84 -5.63
C ALA A 27 -1.10 3.64 -5.29
N ILE A 28 -0.78 2.90 -4.22
CA ILE A 28 -1.58 1.74 -3.79
C ILE A 28 -3.00 2.16 -3.42
N ARG A 29 -3.18 3.29 -2.71
CA ARG A 29 -4.52 3.80 -2.37
C ARG A 29 -5.37 4.14 -3.59
N LYS A 30 -4.76 4.68 -4.64
CA LYS A 30 -5.45 4.96 -5.91
C LYS A 30 -5.97 3.67 -6.54
N VAL A 31 -5.11 2.65 -6.65
CA VAL A 31 -5.48 1.33 -7.17
C VAL A 31 -6.56 0.67 -6.31
N LEU A 32 -6.45 0.73 -4.98
CA LEU A 32 -7.47 0.19 -4.06
C LEU A 32 -8.84 0.85 -4.24
N LYS A 33 -8.88 2.16 -4.55
CA LYS A 33 -10.13 2.87 -4.84
C LYS A 33 -10.74 2.37 -6.14
N GLU A 34 -9.95 2.20 -7.18
CA GLU A 34 -10.41 1.65 -8.47
C GLU A 34 -10.91 0.20 -8.33
N LEU A 35 -10.22 -0.63 -7.57
CA LEU A 35 -10.65 -1.99 -7.27
C LEU A 35 -11.97 -2.04 -6.51
N LYS A 36 -12.20 -1.11 -5.56
CA LYS A 36 -13.48 -0.99 -4.85
C LYS A 36 -14.62 -0.64 -5.80
N GLU A 37 -14.40 0.28 -6.74
CA GLU A 37 -15.41 0.64 -7.75
C GLU A 37 -15.69 -0.53 -8.70
N LYS A 38 -14.66 -1.28 -9.12
CA LYS A 38 -14.84 -2.49 -9.94
C LYS A 38 -15.62 -3.56 -9.20
N GLU A 39 -15.31 -3.80 -7.92
CA GLU A 39 -16.04 -4.73 -7.07
C GLU A 39 -17.53 -4.36 -7.00
N ARG A 40 -17.85 -3.08 -6.74
CA ARG A 40 -19.25 -2.62 -6.69
C ARG A 40 -19.99 -2.92 -7.99
N LYS A 41 -19.38 -2.58 -9.14
CA LYS A 41 -19.97 -2.84 -10.46
C LYS A 41 -20.19 -4.32 -10.75
N LEU A 42 -19.29 -5.20 -10.29
CA LEU A 42 -19.43 -6.65 -10.48
C LEU A 42 -20.51 -7.23 -9.58
N ARG A 43 -20.65 -6.75 -8.34
CA ARG A 43 -21.75 -7.11 -7.43
C ARG A 43 -23.10 -6.68 -7.99
N GLU A 44 -23.22 -5.43 -8.48
CA GLU A 44 -24.42 -4.92 -9.14
C GLU A 44 -24.80 -5.77 -10.37
N LYS A 45 -23.82 -6.33 -11.10
CA LYS A 45 -24.09 -7.24 -12.23
C LYS A 45 -24.56 -8.61 -11.77
N LEU A 46 -24.01 -9.15 -10.68
CA LEU A 46 -24.43 -10.43 -10.09
C LEU A 46 -25.86 -10.34 -9.54
N GLU A 47 -26.23 -9.22 -8.92
CA GLU A 47 -27.59 -8.97 -8.40
C GLU A 47 -28.66 -8.96 -9.50
N LYS A 48 -28.29 -8.65 -10.74
CA LYS A 48 -29.19 -8.69 -11.91
C LYS A 48 -29.50 -10.11 -12.40
N LYS A 49 -29.13 -11.15 -11.63
CA LYS A 49 -29.38 -12.57 -11.90
C LYS A 49 -28.98 -12.97 -13.33
N PRO A 50 -27.70 -12.85 -13.68
CA PRO A 50 -27.20 -13.27 -14.99
C PRO A 50 -27.30 -14.80 -15.13
N LYS A 51 -27.04 -15.33 -16.34
CA LYS A 51 -27.00 -16.78 -16.55
C LYS A 51 -25.93 -17.43 -15.65
N ARG A 52 -26.07 -18.72 -15.38
CA ARG A 52 -25.19 -19.46 -14.45
C ARG A 52 -23.70 -19.27 -14.78
N ASP A 53 -23.32 -19.47 -16.04
CA ASP A 53 -21.93 -19.34 -16.48
C ASP A 53 -21.40 -17.90 -16.29
N ASP A 54 -22.23 -16.90 -16.58
CA ASP A 54 -21.90 -15.49 -16.36
C ASP A 54 -21.76 -15.17 -14.86
N ALA A 55 -22.58 -15.79 -14.00
CA ALA A 55 -22.53 -15.62 -12.55
C ALA A 55 -21.23 -16.20 -11.96
N ASP A 56 -20.84 -17.39 -12.41
CA ASP A 56 -19.61 -18.06 -11.98
C ASP A 56 -18.37 -17.24 -12.38
N GLU A 57 -18.33 -16.72 -13.61
CA GLU A 57 -17.27 -15.81 -14.05
C GLU A 57 -17.18 -14.52 -13.21
N LEU A 58 -18.34 -13.92 -12.89
CA LEU A 58 -18.40 -12.71 -12.08
C LEU A 58 -17.90 -12.99 -10.66
N GLN A 59 -18.23 -14.15 -10.09
CA GLN A 59 -17.78 -14.56 -8.77
C GLN A 59 -16.25 -14.75 -8.73
N ILE A 60 -15.67 -15.44 -9.72
CA ILE A 60 -14.21 -15.60 -9.83
C ILE A 60 -13.51 -14.22 -9.90
N LYS A 61 -14.06 -13.30 -10.70
CA LYS A 61 -13.53 -11.92 -10.81
C LYS A 61 -13.61 -11.19 -9.47
N LEU A 62 -14.69 -11.37 -8.71
CA LEU A 62 -14.84 -10.79 -7.36
C LEU A 62 -13.82 -11.35 -6.37
N ASP A 63 -13.59 -12.66 -6.38
CA ASP A 63 -12.65 -13.32 -5.47
C ASP A 63 -11.21 -12.85 -5.70
N VAL A 64 -10.80 -12.72 -6.98
CA VAL A 64 -9.51 -12.15 -7.36
C VAL A 64 -9.40 -10.70 -6.87
N ILE A 65 -10.41 -9.87 -7.09
CA ILE A 65 -10.41 -8.48 -6.64
C ILE A 65 -10.29 -8.41 -5.12
N TYR A 66 -11.02 -9.25 -4.38
CA TYR A 66 -10.96 -9.30 -2.93
C TYR A 66 -9.55 -9.66 -2.43
N ALA A 67 -8.95 -10.71 -3.00
CA ALA A 67 -7.60 -11.14 -2.65
C ALA A 67 -6.56 -10.03 -2.92
N GLN A 68 -6.67 -9.33 -4.06
CA GLN A 68 -5.76 -8.23 -4.41
C GLN A 68 -5.96 -7.01 -3.51
N ARG A 69 -7.21 -6.65 -3.19
CA ARG A 69 -7.51 -5.57 -2.25
C ARG A 69 -6.92 -5.84 -0.87
N ARG A 70 -7.04 -7.07 -0.37
CA ARG A 70 -6.44 -7.48 0.91
C ARG A 70 -4.93 -7.29 0.90
N LYS A 71 -4.24 -7.81 -0.12
CA LYS A 71 -2.78 -7.63 -0.30
C LYS A 71 -2.37 -6.16 -0.31
N GLY A 72 -3.09 -5.31 -1.04
CA GLY A 72 -2.80 -3.88 -1.09
C GLY A 72 -2.99 -3.16 0.25
N VAL A 73 -4.02 -3.53 1.02
CA VAL A 73 -4.23 -3.01 2.38
C VAL A 73 -3.08 -3.42 3.31
N ASP A 74 -2.67 -4.69 3.26
CA ASP A 74 -1.56 -5.20 4.06
C ASP A 74 -0.24 -4.46 3.74
N ARG A 75 0.03 -4.20 2.46
CA ARG A 75 1.20 -3.42 2.03
C ARG A 75 1.17 -1.99 2.55
N VAL A 76 0.03 -1.31 2.48
CA VAL A 76 -0.12 0.05 3.05
C VAL A 76 0.10 0.05 4.56
N LYS A 77 -0.37 -0.98 5.26
CA LYS A 77 -0.15 -1.12 6.71
C LYS A 77 1.34 -1.30 7.03
N ALA A 78 2.04 -2.15 6.28
CA ALA A 78 3.48 -2.37 6.44
C ALA A 78 4.30 -1.09 6.19
N LEU A 79 4.03 -0.37 5.10
CA LEU A 79 4.71 0.91 4.77
C LEU A 79 4.47 1.97 5.86
N LYS A 80 3.25 2.06 6.39
CA LYS A 80 2.95 2.96 7.51
C LYS A 80 3.69 2.58 8.79
N GLN A 81 3.94 1.30 9.02
CA GLN A 81 4.69 0.83 10.19
C GLN A 81 6.17 1.16 10.06
N GLN A 82 6.73 1.01 8.85
CA GLN A 82 8.10 1.43 8.53
C GLN A 82 8.30 2.94 8.73
N LEU A 83 7.35 3.77 8.29
CA LEU A 83 7.38 5.22 8.53
C LEU A 83 7.26 5.63 10.00
N LYS A 84 6.70 4.76 10.86
CA LYS A 84 6.47 5.05 12.29
C LYS A 84 7.61 4.60 13.20
N THR A 85 8.51 3.74 12.73
CA THR A 85 9.57 3.16 13.56
C THR A 85 10.81 4.04 13.39
N PRO A 86 11.19 4.88 14.37
CA PRO A 86 12.53 5.47 14.37
C PRO A 86 13.52 4.33 14.50
N VAL A 87 14.67 4.45 13.84
CA VAL A 87 15.77 3.48 13.91
C VAL A 87 16.24 3.33 15.36
N GLU A 88 15.64 2.42 16.11
CA GLU A 88 16.06 2.02 17.45
C GLU A 88 16.92 0.75 17.32
N LYS A 89 18.16 0.94 16.84
CA LYS A 89 19.29 0.00 17.03
C LYS A 89 20.60 0.77 16.93
N ASN A 90 20.97 1.44 18.01
CA ASN A 90 22.36 1.78 18.31
C ASN A 90 22.52 1.80 19.82
N GLU A 91 23.00 0.70 20.39
CA GLU A 91 23.92 0.79 21.53
C GLU A 91 25.10 -0.16 21.22
N PRO A 92 26.33 0.35 21.04
CA PRO A 92 27.51 -0.50 21.08
C PRO A 92 27.65 -1.06 22.50
N PRO A 93 28.14 -2.31 22.68
CA PRO A 93 28.38 -2.84 24.00
C PRO A 93 29.38 -1.95 24.73
N THR A 94 28.96 -1.43 25.88
CA THR A 94 29.84 -0.75 26.84
C THR A 94 30.61 -1.82 27.61
N ALA A 95 31.90 -1.53 27.83
CA ALA A 95 32.94 -2.27 28.56
C ALA A 95 33.78 -3.25 27.72
#